data_AF-A0A942P8V3-F1
#
_entry.id   AF-A0A942P8V3-F1
#
_cell.length_a   1.000
_cell.length_b   1.000
_cell.length_c   1.000
_cell.angle_alpha   90.00
_cell.angle_beta   90.00
_cell.angle_gamma   90.00
#
_symmetry.space_group_name_H-M   'P 1'
#
loop_
_entity.id
_entity.type
_entity.pdbx_description
1 polymer ?
#
loop_
_entity_poly.entity_id
_entity_poly.type
_entity_poly.pdbx_seq_one_letter_code
_entity_poly.pdbx_strand_id
1 'polypeptide(L)'
;MTVTRGFTGKQREKTEAERLPPGQALTADFPVLSAGPTPQVDLAKWSFALKHGPRPVVKWTWEEFNRLPQSKLTRDIHCVTTWSKFNTGWQGVMIDDVLAAAGIEAPTQFTLAHSFDGYSTNVPTADLVGGKAMVATLYEGKPITPDHGGP
;
A
#
# COMPACT_ATOMS: atom_id res chain seq x y z
N MET A 1 35.73 18.71 -28.72
CA MET A 1 34.73 19.35 -27.84
C MET A 1 34.50 18.43 -26.65
N THR A 2 35.04 18.80 -25.50
CA THR A 2 35.03 17.99 -24.28
C THR A 2 33.67 18.16 -23.61
N VAL A 3 32.85 17.11 -23.60
CA VAL A 3 31.57 17.10 -22.89
C VAL A 3 31.84 16.69 -21.45
N THR A 4 31.65 17.63 -20.52
CA THR A 4 31.75 17.38 -19.08
C THR A 4 30.64 16.43 -18.64
N ARG A 5 31.01 15.21 -18.20
CA ARG A 5 30.13 14.30 -17.47
C ARG A 5 29.90 14.83 -16.06
N GLY A 6 28.64 14.83 -15.62
CA GLY A 6 28.30 14.68 -14.21
C GLY A 6 27.64 15.88 -13.55
N PHE A 7 26.33 16.03 -13.72
CA PHE A 7 25.43 16.60 -12.71
C PHE A 7 24.10 15.86 -12.78
N THR A 8 24.06 14.64 -12.24
CA THR A 8 22.80 14.11 -11.72
C THR A 8 22.50 14.90 -10.46
N GLY A 9 21.51 15.78 -10.52
CA GLY A 9 21.04 16.52 -9.36
C GLY A 9 20.73 15.53 -8.23
N LYS A 10 21.49 15.61 -7.15
CA LYS A 10 21.16 14.91 -5.90
C LYS A 10 19.74 15.33 -5.57
N GLN A 11 18.81 14.38 -5.54
CA GLN A 11 17.44 14.64 -5.10
C GLN A 11 17.55 15.29 -3.72
N ARG A 12 17.26 16.59 -3.65
CA ARG A 12 17.38 17.34 -2.39
C ARG A 12 16.36 16.75 -1.45
N GLU A 13 16.80 16.18 -0.33
CA GLU A 13 15.90 15.73 0.72
C GLU A 13 15.06 16.94 1.14
N LYS A 14 13.75 16.84 0.92
CA LYS A 14 12.81 17.88 1.37
C LYS A 14 12.89 17.94 2.89
N THR A 15 12.97 19.15 3.41
CA THR A 15 12.82 19.40 4.86
C THR A 15 11.47 18.88 5.34
N GLU A 16 11.35 18.54 6.63
CA GLU A 16 10.07 18.09 7.19
C GLU A 16 8.93 19.09 6.95
N ALA A 17 9.24 20.40 7.01
CA ALA A 17 8.31 21.48 6.70
C ALA A 17 7.85 21.48 5.23
N GLU A 18 8.70 21.08 4.28
CA GLU A 18 8.35 20.98 2.85
C GLU A 18 7.57 19.69 2.52
N ARG A 19 7.63 18.68 3.39
CA ARG A 19 6.89 17.41 3.25
C ARG A 19 5.52 17.47 3.92
N LEU A 20 5.36 18.27 4.97
CA LEU A 20 4.11 18.40 5.70
C LEU A 20 3.09 19.20 4.87
N PRO A 21 1.96 18.60 4.44
CA PRO A 21 0.97 19.34 3.67
C PRO A 21 0.36 20.47 4.52
N PRO A 22 -0.09 21.58 3.89
CA PRO A 22 -0.70 22.69 4.62
C PRO A 22 -1.89 22.22 5.49
N GLY A 23 -1.94 22.69 6.74
CA GLY A 23 -3.02 22.36 7.68
C GLY A 23 -2.92 20.97 8.33
N GLN A 24 -1.83 20.24 8.12
CA GLN A 24 -1.57 18.95 8.77
C GLN A 24 -0.71 19.13 10.02
N ALA A 25 -0.94 18.29 11.03
CA ALA A 25 -0.06 18.13 12.18
C ALA A 25 0.76 16.84 12.07
N LEU A 26 2.07 16.93 12.28
CA LEU A 26 2.94 15.75 12.35
C LEU A 26 2.64 14.98 13.65
N THR A 27 2.45 13.66 13.56
CA THR A 27 2.23 12.80 14.72
C THR A 27 3.27 11.68 14.81
N ALA A 28 3.69 11.38 16.05
CA ALA A 28 4.49 10.21 16.39
C ALA A 28 3.63 8.96 16.60
N ASP A 29 2.33 9.13 16.84
CA ASP A 29 1.40 8.03 17.04
C ASP A 29 1.04 7.34 15.72
N PHE A 30 0.31 6.24 15.80
CA PHE A 30 -0.33 5.62 14.65
C PHE A 30 -1.85 5.61 14.90
N PRO A 31 -2.57 6.68 14.53
CA PRO A 31 -4.00 6.78 14.81
C PRO A 31 -4.80 5.68 14.11
N VAL A 32 -5.74 5.07 14.84
CA VAL A 32 -6.73 4.12 14.29
C VAL A 32 -7.96 4.90 13.84
N LEU A 33 -8.34 4.73 12.58
CA LEU A 33 -9.57 5.27 12.00
C LEU A 33 -10.31 4.13 11.32
N SER A 34 -11.49 3.79 11.83
CA SER A 34 -12.27 2.67 11.31
C SER A 34 -13.68 3.12 10.94
N ALA A 35 -14.21 2.54 9.85
CA ALA A 35 -15.61 2.70 9.47
C ALA A 35 -16.54 1.77 10.28
N GLY A 36 -16.01 0.71 10.89
CA GLY A 36 -16.76 -0.29 11.65
C GLY A 36 -15.94 -0.94 12.77
N PRO A 37 -16.46 -1.99 13.43
CA PRO A 37 -15.70 -2.73 14.42
C PRO A 37 -14.51 -3.46 13.79
N THR A 38 -13.41 -3.60 14.54
CA THR A 38 -12.23 -4.34 14.09
C THR A 38 -12.61 -5.80 13.78
N PRO A 39 -12.40 -6.28 12.54
CA PRO A 39 -12.76 -7.64 12.16
C PRO A 39 -11.90 -8.67 12.88
N GLN A 40 -12.49 -9.83 13.16
CA GLN A 40 -11.77 -11.01 13.64
C GLN A 40 -11.58 -11.96 12.46
N VAL A 41 -10.35 -12.08 12.00
CA VAL A 41 -10.02 -12.81 10.77
C VAL A 41 -9.47 -14.19 11.10
N ASP A 42 -10.16 -15.22 10.60
CA ASP A 42 -9.69 -16.60 10.61
C ASP A 42 -8.80 -16.84 9.38
N LEU A 43 -7.48 -16.96 9.62
CA LEU A 43 -6.49 -17.15 8.55
C LEU A 43 -6.72 -18.43 7.72
N ALA A 44 -7.42 -19.44 8.26
CA ALA A 44 -7.78 -20.63 7.50
C ALA A 44 -8.85 -20.36 6.44
N LYS A 45 -9.63 -19.28 6.60
CA LYS A 45 -10.69 -18.85 5.67
C LYS A 45 -10.32 -17.59 4.89
N TRP A 46 -9.24 -16.92 5.29
CA TRP A 46 -8.77 -15.71 4.63
C TRP A 46 -8.44 -15.98 3.17
N SER A 47 -8.74 -14.99 2.33
CA SER A 47 -8.31 -15.02 0.94
C SER A 47 -8.18 -13.63 0.36
N PHE A 48 -7.17 -13.46 -0.49
CA PHE A 48 -7.05 -12.29 -1.35
C PHE A 48 -7.43 -12.65 -2.77
N ALA A 49 -8.34 -11.89 -3.39
CA ALA A 49 -8.84 -12.18 -4.72
C ALA A 49 -8.64 -10.98 -5.65
N LEU A 50 -8.10 -11.24 -6.83
CA LEU A 50 -8.04 -10.29 -7.92
C LEU A 50 -9.19 -10.58 -8.89
N LYS A 51 -9.90 -9.53 -9.29
CA LYS A 51 -11.05 -9.62 -10.21
C LYS A 51 -10.89 -8.64 -11.35
N HIS A 52 -11.42 -9.02 -12.51
CA HIS A 52 -11.66 -8.11 -13.62
C HIS A 52 -13.18 -7.90 -13.72
N GLY A 53 -13.65 -6.75 -13.22
CA GLY A 53 -15.07 -6.52 -12.99
C GLY A 53 -15.63 -7.57 -12.02
N PRO A 54 -16.76 -8.23 -12.31
CA PRO A 54 -17.30 -9.27 -11.45
C PRO A 54 -16.54 -10.60 -11.53
N ARG A 55 -15.67 -10.79 -12.54
CA ARG A 55 -15.03 -12.08 -12.84
C ARG A 55 -13.77 -12.28 -11.98
N PRO A 56 -13.70 -13.32 -11.14
CA PRO A 56 -12.45 -13.70 -10.47
C PRO A 56 -11.38 -14.09 -11.48
N VAL A 57 -10.16 -13.56 -11.30
CA VAL A 57 -8.98 -13.93 -12.09
C VAL A 57 -8.17 -14.94 -11.30
N VAL A 58 -7.88 -14.64 -10.04
CA VAL A 58 -7.10 -15.47 -9.15
C VAL A 58 -7.51 -15.22 -7.70
N LYS A 59 -7.32 -16.22 -6.86
CA LYS A 59 -7.56 -16.18 -5.43
C LYS A 59 -6.41 -16.89 -4.72
N TRP A 60 -5.82 -16.24 -3.74
CA TRP A 60 -4.78 -16.82 -2.89
C TRP A 60 -5.30 -17.01 -1.48
N THR A 61 -4.92 -18.13 -0.86
CA THR A 61 -4.98 -18.31 0.60
C THR A 61 -3.91 -17.47 1.29
N TRP A 62 -3.99 -17.37 2.62
CA TRP A 62 -3.01 -16.63 3.41
C TRP A 62 -1.58 -17.12 3.17
N GLU A 63 -1.39 -18.44 3.18
CA GLU A 63 -0.08 -19.04 2.95
C GLU A 63 0.44 -18.77 1.53
N GLU A 64 -0.39 -18.95 0.50
CA GLU A 64 0.00 -18.70 -0.88
C GLU A 64 0.34 -17.23 -1.13
N PHE A 65 -0.44 -16.31 -0.55
CA PHE A 65 -0.19 -14.87 -0.71
C PHE A 65 1.14 -14.46 -0.07
N ASN A 66 1.48 -15.00 1.10
CA ASN A 66 2.75 -14.71 1.77
C ASN A 66 3.97 -15.34 1.09
N ARG A 67 3.77 -16.28 0.14
CA ARG A 67 4.83 -16.83 -0.71
C ARG A 67 5.12 -15.98 -1.95
N LEU A 68 4.25 -15.01 -2.28
CA LEU A 68 4.51 -14.05 -3.35
C LEU A 68 5.74 -13.18 -3.01
N PRO A 69 6.42 -12.59 -4.01
CA PRO A 69 7.56 -11.71 -3.77
C PRO A 69 7.26 -10.64 -2.72
N GLN A 70 8.13 -10.55 -1.71
CA GLN A 70 8.01 -9.59 -0.61
C GLN A 70 8.97 -8.42 -0.85
N SER A 71 8.42 -7.21 -0.78
CA SER A 71 9.14 -5.96 -0.99
C SER A 71 9.02 -5.05 0.24
N LYS A 72 9.97 -4.12 0.39
CA LYS A 72 9.94 -3.08 1.43
C LYS A 72 9.70 -1.73 0.80
N LEU A 73 8.89 -0.90 1.46
CA LEU A 73 8.52 0.42 0.98
C LEU A 73 8.45 1.40 2.15
N THR A 74 9.12 2.55 2.04
CA THR A 74 9.00 3.63 3.02
C THR A 74 8.19 4.78 2.44
N ARG A 75 7.11 5.17 3.11
CA ARG A 75 6.21 6.25 2.66
C ARG A 75 5.76 7.13 3.82
N ASP A 76 5.20 8.27 3.47
CA ASP A 76 4.50 9.12 4.41
C ASP A 76 3.01 8.82 4.33
N ILE A 77 2.31 8.92 5.45
CA ILE A 77 0.86 8.91 5.51
C ILE A 77 0.41 10.34 5.72
N HIS A 78 -0.56 10.80 4.92
CA HIS A 78 -1.24 12.07 5.09
C HIS A 78 -2.74 11.79 5.14
N CYS A 79 -3.35 11.97 6.30
CA CYS A 79 -4.76 11.70 6.48
C CYS A 79 -5.58 12.97 6.25
N VAL A 80 -6.73 12.85 5.59
CA VAL A 80 -7.67 13.96 5.41
C VAL A 80 -8.16 14.54 6.74
N THR A 81 -8.07 13.77 7.85
CA THR A 81 -8.37 14.25 9.21
C THR A 81 -7.19 15.00 9.86
N THR A 82 -6.37 15.66 9.05
CA THR A 82 -5.37 16.66 9.45
C THR A 82 -4.15 16.16 10.21
N TRP A 83 -3.81 14.87 10.13
CA TRP A 83 -2.56 14.33 10.68
C TRP A 83 -1.69 13.66 9.62
N SER A 84 -0.37 13.82 9.77
CA SER A 84 0.64 13.19 8.92
C SER A 84 1.63 12.39 9.75
N LYS A 85 2.12 11.27 9.20
CA LYS A 85 3.16 10.43 9.79
C LYS A 85 4.23 10.15 8.75
N PHE A 86 5.47 10.48 9.06
CA PHE A 86 6.58 10.36 8.12
C PHE A 86 7.35 9.06 8.28
N ASN A 87 8.03 8.67 7.19
CA ASN A 87 9.01 7.58 7.15
C ASN A 87 8.46 6.23 7.63
N THR A 88 7.18 5.97 7.36
CA THR A 88 6.53 4.70 7.72
C THR A 88 7.08 3.55 6.87
N GLY A 89 7.68 2.56 7.52
CA GLY A 89 8.27 1.38 6.89
C GLY A 89 7.27 0.24 6.75
N TRP A 90 7.02 -0.18 5.52
CA TRP A 90 6.07 -1.23 5.16
C TRP A 90 6.77 -2.40 4.48
N GLN A 91 6.21 -3.59 4.67
CA GLN A 91 6.59 -4.77 3.91
C GLN A 91 5.36 -5.58 3.51
N GLY A 92 5.38 -6.10 2.29
CA GLY A 92 4.30 -6.89 1.70
C GLY A 92 4.52 -7.15 0.22
N VAL A 93 3.44 -7.46 -0.50
CA VAL A 93 3.48 -7.77 -1.93
C VAL A 93 3.19 -6.51 -2.75
N MET A 94 4.05 -6.14 -3.70
CA MET A 94 3.77 -5.00 -4.57
C MET A 94 2.57 -5.28 -5.47
N ILE A 95 1.80 -4.24 -5.83
CA ILE A 95 0.69 -4.42 -6.78
C ILE A 95 1.20 -4.94 -8.14
N ASP A 96 2.39 -4.55 -8.57
CA ASP A 96 3.05 -5.09 -9.77
C ASP A 96 3.28 -6.61 -9.66
N ASP A 97 3.71 -7.09 -8.49
CA ASP A 97 3.94 -8.52 -8.23
C ASP A 97 2.62 -9.31 -8.18
N VAL A 98 1.54 -8.71 -7.64
CA VAL A 98 0.19 -9.30 -7.65
C VAL A 98 -0.30 -9.49 -9.09
N LEU A 99 -0.13 -8.47 -9.94
CA LEU A 99 -0.53 -8.52 -11.35
C LEU A 99 0.31 -9.55 -12.13
N ALA A 100 1.63 -9.55 -11.92
CA ALA A 100 2.54 -10.51 -12.54
C ALA A 100 2.23 -11.96 -12.13
N ALA A 101 1.97 -12.21 -10.85
CA ALA A 101 1.58 -13.54 -10.35
C ALA A 101 0.21 -14.01 -10.91
N ALA A 102 -0.68 -13.07 -11.22
CA ALA A 102 -1.95 -13.36 -11.90
C ALA A 102 -1.80 -13.53 -13.43
N GLY A 103 -0.62 -13.22 -13.99
CA GLY A 103 -0.37 -13.29 -15.43
C GLY A 103 -1.16 -12.26 -16.25
N ILE A 104 -1.50 -11.11 -15.65
CA ILE A 104 -2.26 -10.06 -16.33
C ILE A 104 -1.53 -8.71 -16.23
N GLU A 105 -1.75 -7.87 -17.25
CA GLU A 105 -1.52 -6.44 -17.13
C GLU A 105 -2.74 -5.76 -16.49
N ALA A 106 -2.55 -4.53 -15.99
CA ALA A 106 -3.63 -3.80 -15.36
C ALA A 106 -4.73 -3.45 -16.40
N PRO A 107 -5.94 -4.03 -16.29
CA PRO A 107 -6.89 -4.05 -17.42
C PRO A 107 -7.77 -2.81 -17.51
N THR A 108 -7.74 -1.94 -16.50
CA THR A 108 -8.64 -0.79 -16.34
C THR A 108 -7.88 0.45 -15.86
N GLN A 109 -8.44 1.64 -16.08
CA GLN A 109 -7.85 2.90 -15.61
C GLN A 109 -7.97 3.09 -14.09
N PHE A 110 -8.92 2.40 -13.46
CA PHE A 110 -9.18 2.46 -12.03
C PHE A 110 -9.26 1.06 -11.46
N THR A 111 -8.81 0.94 -10.21
CA THR A 111 -8.85 -0.28 -9.40
C THR A 111 -9.77 -0.04 -8.22
N LEU A 112 -10.66 -1.00 -7.95
CA LEU A 112 -11.51 -1.00 -6.77
C LEU A 112 -10.85 -1.90 -5.70
N ALA A 113 -10.50 -1.32 -4.56
CA ALA A 113 -10.02 -2.05 -3.40
C ALA A 113 -11.20 -2.35 -2.47
N HIS A 114 -11.32 -3.61 -2.06
CA HIS A 114 -12.34 -4.07 -1.11
C HIS A 114 -11.68 -4.53 0.18
N SER A 115 -12.21 -4.05 1.30
CA SER A 115 -11.85 -4.50 2.64
C SER A 115 -12.74 -5.66 3.09
N PHE A 116 -12.26 -6.40 4.09
CA PHE A 116 -12.99 -7.52 4.69
C PHE A 116 -14.33 -7.09 5.33
N ASP A 117 -14.37 -5.89 5.91
CA ASP A 117 -15.54 -5.30 6.58
C ASP A 117 -16.56 -4.67 5.62
N GLY A 118 -16.36 -4.81 4.31
CA GLY A 118 -17.26 -4.29 3.28
C GLY A 118 -16.96 -2.85 2.85
N TYR A 119 -16.01 -2.17 3.48
CA TYR A 119 -15.52 -0.88 2.98
C TYR A 119 -14.88 -1.07 1.60
N SER A 120 -15.03 -0.08 0.71
CA SER A 120 -14.34 -0.08 -0.58
C SER A 120 -13.97 1.33 -1.01
N THR A 121 -12.93 1.43 -1.83
CA THR A 121 -12.49 2.68 -2.43
C THR A 121 -11.89 2.43 -3.81
N ASN A 122 -12.07 3.38 -4.72
CA ASN A 122 -11.48 3.34 -6.04
C ASN A 122 -10.24 4.23 -6.12
N VAL A 123 -9.20 3.73 -6.78
CA VAL A 123 -7.92 4.44 -6.95
C VAL A 123 -7.55 4.39 -8.44
N PRO A 124 -7.00 5.47 -9.03
CA PRO A 124 -6.39 5.40 -10.35
C PRO A 124 -5.33 4.30 -10.37
N THR A 125 -5.43 3.38 -11.33
CA THR A 125 -4.51 2.24 -11.43
C THR A 125 -3.07 2.71 -11.64
N ALA A 126 -2.88 3.84 -12.34
CA ALA A 126 -1.59 4.48 -12.55
C ALA A 126 -0.88 4.92 -11.25
N ASP A 127 -1.61 5.08 -10.14
CA ASP A 127 -1.06 5.41 -8.83
C ASP A 127 -0.73 4.17 -7.99
N LEU A 128 -1.15 2.98 -8.43
CA LEU A 128 -0.87 1.71 -7.76
C LEU A 128 0.32 0.98 -8.40
N VAL A 129 0.42 1.01 -9.73
CA VAL A 129 1.45 0.30 -10.51
C VAL A 129 2.75 1.11 -10.62
N GLY A 130 3.81 0.45 -11.09
CA GLY A 130 5.13 1.07 -11.27
C GLY A 130 5.89 1.24 -9.95
N GLY A 131 5.74 0.30 -9.02
CA GLY A 131 6.41 0.28 -7.73
C GLY A 131 5.87 1.30 -6.73
N LYS A 132 4.61 1.73 -6.91
CA LYS A 132 4.00 2.80 -6.10
C LYS A 132 3.21 2.30 -4.91
N ALA A 133 2.55 1.14 -5.02
CA ALA A 133 1.69 0.59 -3.98
C ALA A 133 1.97 -0.89 -3.68
N MET A 134 1.55 -1.30 -2.49
CA MET A 134 1.65 -2.68 -2.01
C MET A 134 0.41 -3.07 -1.21
N VAL A 135 0.17 -4.38 -1.12
CA VAL A 135 -0.65 -4.98 -0.07
C VAL A 135 0.31 -5.32 1.07
N ALA A 136 0.35 -4.45 2.09
CA ALA A 136 1.26 -4.60 3.23
C ALA A 136 0.72 -5.62 4.23
N THR A 137 1.63 -6.41 4.81
CA THR A 137 1.34 -7.34 5.92
C THR A 137 2.18 -7.03 7.16
N LEU A 138 3.27 -6.27 7.00
CA LEU A 138 4.13 -5.82 8.08
C LEU A 138 4.29 -4.29 8.06
N TYR A 139 4.37 -3.73 9.27
CA TYR A 139 4.66 -2.34 9.56
C TYR A 139 5.78 -2.27 10.61
N GLU A 140 6.85 -1.52 10.33
CA GLU A 140 8.05 -1.40 11.20
C GLU A 140 8.64 -2.76 11.62
N GLY A 141 8.65 -3.71 10.69
CA GLY A 141 9.20 -5.06 10.88
C GLY A 141 8.34 -5.99 11.73
N LYS A 142 7.12 -5.58 12.10
CA LYS A 142 6.15 -6.39 12.86
C LYS A 142 4.88 -6.64 12.03
N PRO A 143 4.15 -7.74 12.27
CA PRO A 143 2.82 -7.92 11.68
C PRO A 143 1.91 -6.72 11.99
N ILE A 144 1.16 -6.27 10.99
CA ILE A 144 0.14 -5.23 11.18
C ILE A 144 -0.93 -5.77 12.13
N THR A 145 -1.35 -4.97 13.11
CA THR A 145 -2.38 -5.37 14.08
C THR A 145 -3.77 -5.28 13.47
N PRO A 146 -4.77 -6.01 14.03
CA PRO A 146 -6.15 -5.96 13.54
C PRO A 146 -6.73 -4.55 13.42
N ASP A 147 -6.47 -3.69 14.41
CA ASP A 147 -6.96 -2.29 14.41
C ASP A 147 -6.36 -1.44 13.27
N HIS A 148 -5.25 -1.90 12.66
CA HIS A 148 -4.60 -1.26 11.51
C HIS A 148 -4.82 -2.04 10.20
N GLY A 149 -5.74 -3.00 10.19
CA GLY A 149 -6.14 -3.74 8.99
C GLY A 149 -5.27 -4.97 8.68
N GLY A 150 -4.52 -5.47 9.66
CA GLY A 150 -3.72 -6.69 9.50
C GLY A 150 -4.19 -7.86 10.34
N PRO A 151 -3.87 -9.07 9.89
CA PRO A 151 -4.49 -9.68 8.71
C PRO A 151 -6.00 -9.91 8.90
#